data_AF-A0A9X2KK76-F1
#
_entry.id   AF-A0A9X2KK76-F1
#
_cell.length_a   1.000
_cell.length_b   1.000
_cell.length_c   1.000
_cell.angle_alpha   90.00
_cell.angle_beta   90.00
_cell.angle_gamma   90.00
#
_symmetry.space_group_name_H-M   'P 1'
#
loop_
_entity.id
_entity.type
_entity.pdbx_description
1 polymer ?
#
loop_
_entity_poly.entity_id
_entity_poly.type
_entity_poly.pdbx_seq_one_letter_code
_entity_poly.pdbx_strand_id
1 'polypeptide(L)'
;MTALPENPTGEQLIDALRVYGISTDRSLTTVARLLSPDPWTWINNIQRAEAPQPLTIARVAAVIAGETPPPQRKRTKYHPLAGTVPSPQPAPTPPAAVAAPAPARGKARPPAPVAAPPPRRDNRKPWTPPLTFEQQLERLQQGARLVEVRPLRRADHAFTLGGVGSGML
;
A
#
# COMPACT_ATOMS: atom_id res chain seq x y z
N MET A 1 41.41 -3.01 2.28
CA MET A 1 40.12 -2.47 2.72
C MET A 1 39.88 -1.18 1.95
N THR A 2 38.86 -1.14 1.08
CA THR A 2 38.58 0.05 0.26
C THR A 2 37.86 1.09 1.14
N ALA A 3 38.56 2.17 1.50
CA ALA A 3 37.95 3.26 2.25
C ALA A 3 36.93 3.99 1.35
N LEU A 4 35.72 4.23 1.85
CA LEU A 4 34.72 5.02 1.13
C LEU A 4 35.17 6.50 1.12
N PRO A 5 35.05 7.21 -0.02
CA PRO A 5 35.29 8.65 -0.06
C PRO A 5 34.22 9.40 0.76
N GLU A 6 34.49 10.68 1.08
CA GLU A 6 33.64 11.50 1.95
C GLU A 6 32.22 11.74 1.37
N ASN A 7 32.12 11.85 0.04
CA ASN A 7 30.86 11.95 -0.70
C ASN A 7 30.80 10.85 -1.77
N PRO A 8 30.49 9.60 -1.39
CA PRO A 8 30.48 8.48 -2.32
C PRO A 8 29.26 8.58 -3.24
N THR A 9 29.46 8.34 -4.53
CA THR A 9 28.35 8.19 -5.46
C THR A 9 27.62 6.87 -5.19
N GLY A 10 26.40 6.76 -5.70
CA GLY A 10 25.64 5.52 -5.67
C GLY A 10 26.39 4.31 -6.22
N GLU A 11 27.07 4.47 -7.35
CA GLU A 11 27.89 3.42 -7.97
C GLU A 11 29.04 2.98 -7.07
N GLN A 12 29.75 3.93 -6.46
CA GLN A 12 30.86 3.64 -5.55
C GLN A 12 30.40 2.83 -4.32
N LEU A 13 29.20 3.11 -3.79
CA LEU A 13 28.62 2.30 -2.71
C LEU A 13 28.36 0.86 -3.15
N ILE A 14 27.84 0.65 -4.37
CA ILE A 14 27.55 -0.69 -4.89
C ILE A 14 28.85 -1.46 -5.18
N ASP A 15 29.85 -0.81 -5.73
CA ASP A 15 31.15 -1.43 -5.99
C ASP A 15 31.85 -1.83 -4.69
N ALA A 16 31.80 -0.98 -3.66
CA ALA A 16 32.32 -1.32 -2.34
C ALA A 16 31.62 -2.57 -1.75
N LEU A 17 30.30 -2.68 -1.90
CA LEU A 17 29.55 -3.86 -1.47
C LEU A 17 29.88 -5.11 -2.30
N ARG A 18 30.16 -4.98 -3.60
CA ARG A 18 30.62 -6.11 -4.44
C ARG A 18 31.97 -6.61 -3.99
N VAL A 19 32.94 -5.71 -3.79
CA VAL A 19 34.28 -6.06 -3.29
C VAL A 19 34.18 -6.77 -1.94
N TYR A 20 33.36 -6.23 -1.03
CA TYR A 20 33.09 -6.86 0.26
C TYR A 20 32.45 -8.25 0.11
N GLY A 21 31.45 -8.39 -0.77
CA GLY A 21 30.82 -9.67 -1.07
C GLY A 21 31.82 -10.72 -1.55
N ILE A 22 32.71 -10.36 -2.48
CA ILE A 22 33.78 -11.25 -2.96
C ILE A 22 34.69 -11.68 -1.81
N SER A 23 35.10 -10.75 -0.93
CA SER A 23 35.97 -11.07 0.21
C SER A 23 35.32 -11.97 1.27
N THR A 24 33.99 -12.01 1.33
CA THR A 24 33.22 -12.80 2.31
C THR A 24 32.54 -14.01 1.70
N ASP A 25 32.82 -14.30 0.42
CA ASP A 25 32.15 -15.33 -0.39
C ASP A 25 30.61 -15.23 -0.36
N ARG A 26 30.11 -13.98 -0.43
CA ARG A 26 28.68 -13.67 -0.43
C ARG A 26 28.30 -12.94 -1.70
N SER A 27 27.14 -13.30 -2.25
CA SER A 27 26.58 -12.55 -3.37
C SER A 27 26.17 -11.13 -2.95
N LEU A 28 26.27 -10.18 -3.88
CA LEU A 28 25.83 -8.79 -3.67
C LEU A 28 24.41 -8.71 -3.10
N THR A 29 23.50 -9.55 -3.63
CA THR A 29 22.10 -9.61 -3.18
C THR A 29 21.98 -10.04 -1.72
N THR A 30 22.83 -10.97 -1.26
CA THR A 30 22.84 -11.45 0.13
C THR A 30 23.29 -10.35 1.07
N VAL A 31 24.34 -9.61 0.70
CA VAL A 31 24.81 -8.45 1.48
C VAL A 31 23.75 -7.33 1.48
N ALA A 32 23.14 -7.05 0.33
CA ALA A 32 22.09 -6.02 0.21
C ALA A 32 20.83 -6.32 1.02
N ARG A 33 20.50 -7.61 1.28
CA ARG A 33 19.38 -7.99 2.16
C ARG A 33 19.57 -7.55 3.61
N LEU A 34 20.80 -7.39 4.07
CA LEU A 34 21.10 -6.82 5.40
C LEU A 34 20.71 -5.33 5.47
N LEU A 35 20.72 -4.67 4.31
CA LEU A 35 20.46 -3.25 4.16
C LEU A 35 19.04 -2.93 3.73
N SER A 36 18.33 -3.82 3.05
CA SER A 36 16.97 -3.55 2.58
C SER A 36 16.16 -4.84 2.48
N PRO A 37 14.86 -4.83 2.84
CA PRO A 37 13.98 -5.96 2.60
C PRO A 37 13.84 -6.26 1.09
N ASP A 38 13.87 -5.22 0.25
CA ASP A 38 13.82 -5.33 -1.20
C ASP A 38 15.20 -4.95 -1.79
N PRO A 39 16.14 -5.90 -1.92
CA PRO A 39 17.53 -5.60 -2.27
C PRO A 39 17.67 -5.07 -3.71
N TRP A 40 16.93 -5.62 -4.68
CA TRP A 40 17.06 -5.22 -6.09
C TRP A 40 16.60 -3.79 -6.37
N THR A 41 15.43 -3.42 -5.84
CA THR A 41 14.92 -2.06 -5.98
C THR A 41 15.84 -1.06 -5.29
N TRP A 42 16.38 -1.42 -4.12
CA TRP A 42 17.32 -0.59 -3.38
C TRP A 42 18.65 -0.42 -4.12
N ILE A 43 19.24 -1.51 -4.65
CA ILE A 43 20.47 -1.47 -5.46
C ILE A 43 20.27 -0.54 -6.66
N ASN A 44 19.18 -0.72 -7.42
CA ASN A 44 18.91 0.09 -8.61
C ASN A 44 18.71 1.57 -8.28
N ASN A 45 18.00 1.87 -7.19
CA ASN A 45 17.76 3.24 -6.76
C ASN A 45 19.05 3.91 -6.28
N ILE A 46 19.91 3.19 -5.57
CA ILE A 46 21.20 3.72 -5.14
C ILE A 46 22.12 3.90 -6.31
N GLN A 47 22.23 2.92 -7.21
CA GLN A 47 23.13 3.02 -8.36
C GLN A 47 22.85 4.27 -9.21
N ARG A 48 21.59 4.68 -9.31
CA ARG A 48 21.17 5.90 -10.03
C ARG A 48 21.34 7.20 -9.24
N ALA A 49 21.65 7.12 -7.95
CA ALA A 49 21.76 8.30 -7.09
C ALA A 49 23.16 8.92 -7.22
N GLU A 50 23.20 10.18 -7.64
CA GLU A 50 24.45 10.96 -7.65
C GLU A 50 24.96 11.23 -6.23
N ALA A 51 24.04 11.53 -5.31
CA ALA A 51 24.34 11.80 -3.90
C ALA A 51 23.42 10.94 -2.98
N PRO A 52 23.89 9.78 -2.51
CA PRO A 52 23.12 8.93 -1.59
C PRO A 52 22.95 9.61 -0.23
N GLN A 53 21.83 9.30 0.43
CA GLN A 53 21.52 9.83 1.76
C GLN A 53 22.61 9.45 2.80
N PRO A 54 22.94 10.33 3.76
CA PRO A 54 23.96 10.04 4.78
C PRO A 54 23.69 8.75 5.56
N LEU A 55 22.41 8.45 5.85
CA LEU A 55 22.02 7.20 6.51
C LEU A 55 22.35 5.97 5.64
N THR A 56 22.21 6.06 4.33
CA THR A 56 22.57 4.98 3.41
C THR A 56 24.07 4.74 3.45
N ILE A 57 24.87 5.81 3.41
CA ILE A 57 26.33 5.75 3.49
C ILE A 57 26.77 5.09 4.79
N ALA A 58 26.24 5.55 5.94
CA ALA A 58 26.55 4.99 7.25
C ALA A 58 26.23 3.49 7.35
N ARG A 59 25.13 3.05 6.73
CA ARG A 59 24.74 1.64 6.73
C ARG A 59 25.67 0.77 5.88
N VAL A 60 26.08 1.27 4.71
CA VAL A 60 27.06 0.59 3.87
C VAL A 60 28.42 0.50 4.58
N ALA A 61 28.86 1.61 5.20
CA ALA A 61 30.09 1.64 5.99
C ALA A 61 30.08 0.61 7.14
N ALA A 62 28.98 0.54 7.90
CA ALA A 62 28.82 -0.45 8.97
C ALA A 62 28.94 -1.89 8.45
N VAL A 63 28.31 -2.22 7.32
CA VAL A 63 28.40 -3.57 6.73
C VAL A 63 29.83 -3.91 6.31
N ILE A 64 30.53 -2.96 5.69
CA ILE A 64 31.93 -3.17 5.26
C ILE A 64 32.85 -3.34 6.48
N ALA A 65 32.58 -2.63 7.57
CA ALA A 65 33.27 -2.80 8.85
C ALA A 65 32.92 -4.10 9.58
N GLY A 66 31.92 -4.86 9.11
CA GLY A 66 31.42 -6.07 9.77
C GLY A 66 30.51 -5.78 10.97
N GLU A 67 30.05 -4.53 11.13
CA GLU A 67 29.15 -4.11 12.18
C GLU A 67 27.68 -4.31 11.80
N THR A 68 26.79 -4.26 12.81
CA THR A 68 25.36 -4.31 12.56
C THR A 68 24.89 -2.96 12.00
N PRO A 69 24.26 -2.91 10.82
CA PRO A 69 23.83 -1.65 10.23
C PRO A 69 22.73 -1.00 11.06
N PRO A 70 22.70 0.35 11.16
CA PRO A 70 21.67 1.04 11.93
C PRO A 70 20.27 0.75 11.40
N PRO A 71 19.26 0.77 12.30
CA PRO A 71 17.91 0.35 11.98
C PRO A 71 17.31 1.22 10.88
N GLN A 72 16.73 0.55 9.89
CA GLN A 72 16.00 1.23 8.83
C GLN A 72 14.69 1.78 9.42
N ARG A 73 14.45 3.09 9.27
CA ARG A 73 13.14 3.67 9.59
C ARG A 73 12.10 3.01 8.69
N LYS A 74 11.32 2.07 9.23
CA LYS A 74 10.20 1.47 8.52
C LYS A 74 9.25 2.61 8.17
N ARG A 75 9.06 2.88 6.88
CA ARG A 75 7.92 3.69 6.42
C ARG A 75 6.67 2.90 6.77
N THR A 76 6.00 3.28 7.85
CA THR A 76 4.64 2.82 8.15
C THR A 76 3.78 3.21 6.97
N LYS A 77 3.44 2.24 6.12
CA LYS A 77 2.38 2.40 5.12
C LYS A 77 1.09 2.62 5.90
N TYR A 78 0.58 3.85 5.91
CA TYR A 78 -0.78 4.12 6.37
C TYR A 78 -1.74 3.30 5.50
N HIS A 79 -2.36 2.27 6.07
CA HIS A 79 -3.55 1.64 5.53
C HIS A 79 -4.76 2.45 6.05
N PRO A 80 -5.54 3.15 5.20
CA PRO A 80 -6.84 3.61 5.63
C PRO A 80 -7.80 2.41 5.63
N LEU A 81 -8.24 1.97 6.80
CA LEU A 81 -9.31 0.99 6.94
C LEU A 81 -10.68 1.62 6.61
N ALA A 82 -11.55 0.81 6.03
CA ALA A 82 -12.90 1.17 5.58
C ALA A 82 -13.93 1.31 6.71
N GLY A 83 -14.98 2.12 6.47
CA GLY A 83 -16.27 2.19 7.21
C GLY A 83 -16.25 3.16 8.41
N THR A 84 -17.22 4.03 8.72
CA THR A 84 -18.69 3.95 8.59
C THR A 84 -19.28 5.35 8.87
N VAL A 85 -20.28 5.80 8.08
CA VAL A 85 -21.03 7.07 8.29
C VAL A 85 -22.34 6.77 9.06
N PRO A 86 -22.73 7.51 10.11
CA PRO A 86 -24.07 7.41 10.67
C PRO A 86 -25.06 8.33 9.94
N SER A 87 -26.26 7.81 9.67
CA SER A 87 -27.41 8.51 9.09
C SER A 87 -27.99 9.56 10.07
N PRO A 88 -28.62 10.63 9.56
CA PRO A 88 -29.78 11.19 10.24
C PRO A 88 -31.01 11.38 9.32
N GLN A 89 -32.17 11.41 9.97
CA GLN A 89 -33.55 11.27 9.49
C GLN A 89 -34.22 12.68 9.30
N PRO A 90 -35.57 12.87 9.17
CA PRO A 90 -36.29 13.21 7.92
C PRO A 90 -37.07 14.57 7.88
N ALA A 91 -37.69 14.85 6.70
CA ALA A 91 -38.92 15.67 6.39
C ALA A 91 -38.79 17.23 6.32
N PRO A 92 -39.55 17.99 5.47
CA PRO A 92 -41.00 17.83 5.17
C PRO A 92 -41.45 17.93 3.68
N THR A 93 -42.63 17.34 3.40
CA THR A 93 -43.52 17.56 2.22
C THR A 93 -44.28 18.90 2.36
N PRO A 94 -44.82 19.58 1.30
CA PRO A 94 -45.97 19.13 0.45
C PRO A 94 -46.03 19.81 -0.97
N PRO A 95 -47.15 19.89 -1.74
CA PRO A 95 -48.38 19.07 -1.84
C PRO A 95 -48.69 18.54 -3.27
N ALA A 96 -49.75 17.72 -3.30
CA ALA A 96 -50.37 16.89 -4.33
C ALA A 96 -50.77 17.51 -5.70
N ALA A 97 -50.83 16.64 -6.71
CA ALA A 97 -51.86 16.68 -7.78
C ALA A 97 -52.20 15.25 -8.29
N VAL A 98 -53.25 14.69 -7.68
CA VAL A 98 -54.35 13.84 -8.19
C VAL A 98 -54.14 12.92 -9.42
N ALA A 99 -54.34 11.60 -9.23
CA ALA A 99 -55.34 10.74 -9.91
C ALA A 99 -54.86 9.27 -10.16
N ALA A 100 -55.59 8.29 -9.60
CA ALA A 100 -55.55 6.86 -9.94
C ALA A 100 -56.59 6.54 -11.08
N PRO A 101 -56.84 5.30 -11.57
CA PRO A 101 -56.27 3.95 -11.31
C PRO A 101 -55.92 3.12 -12.60
N ALA A 102 -55.47 1.86 -12.43
CA ALA A 102 -55.11 0.84 -13.46
C ALA A 102 -56.34 0.17 -14.16
N PRO A 103 -56.26 -0.96 -14.92
CA PRO A 103 -55.29 -1.53 -15.89
C PRO A 103 -55.93 -1.90 -17.27
N ALA A 104 -55.15 -2.27 -18.30
CA ALA A 104 -55.69 -3.00 -19.47
C ALA A 104 -54.68 -4.00 -20.09
N ARG A 105 -55.09 -5.28 -20.14
CA ARG A 105 -54.45 -6.38 -20.88
C ARG A 105 -54.56 -6.14 -22.40
N GLY A 106 -53.49 -6.37 -23.14
CA GLY A 106 -53.51 -6.45 -24.61
C GLY A 106 -52.26 -7.12 -25.18
N LYS A 107 -52.46 -8.17 -25.97
CA LYS A 107 -51.44 -9.05 -26.58
C LYS A 107 -50.67 -8.35 -27.72
N ALA A 108 -49.40 -8.74 -27.90
CA ALA A 108 -48.67 -8.98 -29.17
C ALA A 108 -47.21 -8.50 -29.08
N ARG A 109 -46.27 -9.42 -29.33
CA ARG A 109 -44.82 -9.23 -29.24
C ARG A 109 -44.25 -8.75 -30.59
N PRO A 110 -43.51 -7.63 -30.65
CA PRO A 110 -42.59 -7.32 -31.75
C PRO A 110 -41.15 -7.78 -31.41
N PRO A 111 -40.26 -7.91 -32.42
CA PRO A 111 -38.93 -8.49 -32.25
C PRO A 111 -38.05 -7.65 -31.32
N ALA A 112 -37.28 -8.32 -30.45
CA ALA A 112 -36.38 -7.65 -29.52
C ALA A 112 -35.27 -6.93 -30.32
N PRO A 113 -35.05 -5.62 -30.12
CA PRO A 113 -33.85 -4.97 -30.64
C PRO A 113 -32.64 -5.59 -29.93
N VAL A 114 -31.60 -5.96 -30.69
CA VAL A 114 -30.31 -6.36 -30.13
C VAL A 114 -29.81 -5.17 -29.30
N ALA A 115 -29.93 -5.27 -27.98
CA ALA A 115 -29.43 -4.25 -27.08
C ALA A 115 -27.91 -4.19 -27.26
N ALA A 116 -27.40 -3.02 -27.62
CA ALA A 116 -25.98 -2.73 -27.53
C ALA A 116 -25.49 -3.13 -26.13
N PRO A 117 -24.30 -3.74 -25.99
CA PRO A 117 -23.76 -4.08 -24.67
C PRO A 117 -23.76 -2.82 -23.80
N PRO A 118 -24.15 -2.92 -22.52
CA PRO A 118 -24.21 -1.74 -21.66
C PRO A 118 -22.82 -1.10 -21.61
N PRO A 119 -22.72 0.24 -21.60
CA PRO A 119 -21.44 0.89 -21.38
C PRO A 119 -20.88 0.38 -20.05
N ARG A 120 -19.63 -0.09 -20.08
CA ARG A 120 -18.90 -0.50 -18.88
C ARG A 120 -18.96 0.65 -17.89
N ARG A 121 -19.69 0.47 -16.78
CA ARG A 121 -19.67 1.43 -15.68
C ARG A 121 -18.28 1.38 -15.07
N ASP A 122 -17.47 2.39 -15.37
CA ASP A 122 -16.22 2.63 -14.65
C ASP A 122 -16.57 2.91 -13.18
N ASN A 123 -16.50 1.86 -12.34
CA ASN A 123 -16.63 1.94 -10.89
C ASN A 123 -15.39 2.58 -10.23
N ARG A 124 -14.82 3.62 -10.87
CA ARG A 124 -13.72 4.39 -10.29
C ARG A 124 -14.32 5.46 -9.40
N LYS A 125 -14.34 5.22 -8.10
CA LYS A 125 -14.67 6.23 -7.10
C LYS A 125 -13.80 7.47 -7.35
N PRO A 126 -14.37 8.69 -7.44
CA PRO A 126 -13.58 9.89 -7.66
C PRO A 126 -12.62 10.06 -6.49
N TRP A 127 -11.32 10.12 -6.79
CA TRP A 127 -10.28 10.39 -5.80
C TRP A 127 -10.56 11.73 -5.14
N THR A 128 -10.88 11.71 -3.84
CA THR A 128 -11.02 12.94 -3.07
C THR A 128 -9.72 13.16 -2.30
N PRO A 129 -9.08 14.34 -2.40
CA PRO A 129 -7.84 14.61 -1.70
C PRO A 129 -8.06 14.58 -0.17
N PRO A 130 -7.04 14.18 0.62
CA PRO A 130 -7.15 14.17 2.07
C PRO A 130 -7.31 15.60 2.62
N LEU A 131 -8.17 15.76 3.65
CA LEU A 131 -8.39 17.05 4.29
C LEU A 131 -7.14 17.53 5.03
N THR A 132 -6.93 18.84 5.00
CA THR A 132 -5.84 19.50 5.71
C THR A 132 -6.10 19.53 7.22
N PHE A 133 -5.05 19.80 7.99
CA PHE A 133 -5.11 19.84 9.46
C PHE A 133 -6.13 20.84 10.01
N GLU A 134 -6.19 22.05 9.44
CA GLU A 134 -7.17 23.08 9.86
C GLU A 134 -8.61 22.60 9.71
N GLN A 135 -8.92 21.92 8.60
CA GLN A 135 -10.24 21.34 8.38
C GLN A 135 -10.55 20.17 9.32
N GLN A 136 -9.51 19.46 9.79
CA GLN A 136 -9.68 18.41 10.80
C GLN A 136 -9.96 19.02 12.18
N LEU A 137 -9.37 20.17 12.49
CA LEU A 137 -9.53 20.88 13.76
C LEU A 137 -10.92 21.54 13.87
N GLU A 138 -11.42 22.15 12.79
CA GLU A 138 -12.80 22.64 12.72
C GLU A 138 -13.81 21.51 12.92
N ARG A 139 -13.56 20.32 12.35
CA ARG A 139 -14.46 19.15 12.52
C ARG A 139 -14.46 18.61 13.95
N LEU A 140 -13.31 18.66 14.64
CA LEU A 140 -13.21 18.32 16.06
C LEU A 140 -13.97 19.32 16.93
N GLN A 141 -13.89 20.62 16.63
CA GLN A 141 -14.66 21.67 17.32
C GLN A 141 -16.16 21.56 17.07
N GLN A 142 -16.56 21.10 15.87
CA GLN A 142 -17.95 20.76 15.53
C GLN A 142 -18.42 19.42 16.15
N GLY A 143 -17.60 18.78 16.99
CA GLY A 143 -17.99 17.63 17.80
C GLY A 143 -17.74 16.26 17.15
N ALA A 144 -16.94 16.17 16.08
CA ALA A 144 -16.57 14.88 15.50
C ALA A 144 -15.74 14.05 16.50
N ARG A 145 -16.15 12.81 16.77
CA ARG A 145 -15.43 11.91 17.69
C ARG A 145 -14.29 11.18 16.99
N LEU A 146 -13.17 11.06 17.68
CA LEU A 146 -12.02 10.25 17.28
C LEU A 146 -12.43 8.77 17.21
N VAL A 147 -12.10 8.11 16.09
CA VAL A 147 -12.41 6.69 15.85
C VAL A 147 -11.36 5.82 16.55
N GLU A 148 -11.78 5.00 17.52
CA GLU A 148 -10.90 3.98 18.12
C GLU A 148 -10.71 2.78 17.18
N VAL A 149 -9.46 2.47 16.89
CA VAL A 149 -9.07 1.36 15.99
C VAL A 149 -8.95 0.07 16.80
N ARG A 150 -9.75 -0.96 16.46
CA ARG A 150 -9.67 -2.29 17.10
C ARG A 150 -8.31 -2.98 16.85
N PRO A 151 -7.77 -3.74 17.83
CA PRO A 151 -6.54 -4.49 17.63
C PRO A 151 -6.73 -5.68 16.66
N LEU A 152 -5.75 -5.88 15.77
CA LEU A 152 -5.70 -6.93 14.75
C LEU A 152 -5.56 -8.34 15.38
N ARG A 153 -6.34 -9.33 14.92
CA ARG A 153 -6.21 -10.73 15.38
C ARG A 153 -4.86 -11.34 14.96
N ARG A 154 -4.24 -12.14 15.84
CA ARG A 154 -3.04 -12.95 15.53
C ARG A 154 -3.45 -14.21 14.74
N ALA A 155 -2.55 -14.69 13.87
CA ALA A 155 -2.78 -15.87 13.04
C ALA A 155 -2.69 -17.16 13.86
N ASP A 156 -3.68 -18.05 13.67
CA ASP A 156 -3.77 -19.36 14.33
C ASP A 156 -2.97 -20.42 13.54
N HIS A 157 -2.22 -21.28 14.24
CA HIS A 157 -1.33 -22.28 13.63
C HIS A 157 -2.08 -23.45 12.95
N ALA A 158 -3.41 -23.52 13.10
CA ALA A 158 -4.24 -24.61 12.57
C ALA A 158 -4.53 -24.53 11.06
N PHE A 159 -4.15 -23.42 10.40
CA PHE A 159 -4.36 -23.25 8.96
C PHE A 159 -3.03 -23.33 8.19
N THR A 160 -2.38 -24.48 8.23
CA THR A 160 -1.39 -24.84 7.20
C THR A 160 -2.11 -25.09 5.90
N LEU A 161 -1.89 -24.23 4.90
CA LEU A 161 -2.28 -24.48 3.51
C LEU A 161 -1.32 -25.53 2.92
N GLY A 162 -1.46 -26.78 3.36
CA GLY A 162 -0.67 -27.93 2.95
C GLY A 162 -1.57 -28.97 2.31
N GLY A 163 -1.60 -29.01 0.98
CA GLY A 163 -2.29 -30.01 0.19
C GLY A 163 -1.42 -30.48 -0.96
N VAL A 164 -0.41 -31.30 -0.67
CA VAL A 164 0.15 -32.30 -1.61
C VAL A 164 0.84 -33.39 -0.79
N GLY A 165 0.44 -34.64 -1.03
CA GLY A 165 0.84 -35.81 -0.25
C GLY A 165 2.05 -36.58 -0.77
N SER A 166 2.14 -37.82 -0.27
CA SER A 166 3.15 -38.89 -0.41
C SER A 166 4.19 -38.92 0.72
N GLY A 167 4.39 -40.01 1.47
CA GLY A 167 3.97 -41.39 1.25
C GLY A 167 3.90 -42.26 2.51
N MET A 168 3.47 -43.50 2.27
CA MET A 168 3.17 -44.60 3.19
C MET A 168 4.19 -44.84 4.31
N LEU A 169 3.67 -45.12 5.51
CA LEU A 169 3.84 -46.39 6.24
C LEU A 169 2.75 -46.52 7.31
#